data_AF-A0A7Y6PQE0-F1
#
_entry.id   AF-A0A7Y6PQE0-F1
#
_cell.length_a   1.000
_cell.length_b   1.000
_cell.length_c   1.000
_cell.angle_alpha   90.00
_cell.angle_beta   90.00
_cell.angle_gamma   90.00
#
_symmetry.space_group_name_H-M   'P 1'
#
loop_
_entity.id
_entity.type
_entity.pdbx_description
1 polymer ?
#
loop_
_entity_poly.entity_id
_entity_poly.type
_entity_poly.pdbx_seq_one_letter_code
_entity_poly.pdbx_strand_id
1 'polypeptide(L)'
;MTFDAKLRTTLQAIYEKPSAAEARAIVDVARLAATADKKTDLSETVVLLALAKQVCEMAGLTEVPPPTTIDAQRLAEIGEQLVPTGARELAYACAFLVMVQDLDVTQEEQEMANALGEALALDAARAKALATQMESLVRSARG
;
A
#
# COMPACT_ATOMS: atom_id res chain seq x y z
N MET A 1 1.27 -20.76 8.95
CA MET A 1 2.00 -19.61 8.36
C MET A 1 1.41 -18.35 8.98
N THR A 2 2.22 -17.49 9.59
CA THR A 2 1.74 -16.25 10.23
C THR A 2 1.25 -15.24 9.19
N PHE A 3 0.40 -14.29 9.60
CA PHE A 3 -0.07 -13.20 8.73
C PHE A 3 1.11 -12.46 8.07
N ASP A 4 2.12 -12.11 8.87
CA ASP A 4 3.32 -11.41 8.39
C ASP A 4 4.05 -12.17 7.28
N ALA A 5 4.17 -13.50 7.39
CA ALA A 5 4.84 -14.31 6.38
C ALA A 5 4.03 -14.37 5.08
N LYS A 6 2.70 -14.49 5.16
CA LYS A 6 1.82 -14.42 3.99
C LYS A 6 1.88 -13.04 3.33
N LEU A 7 1.78 -11.97 4.13
CA LEU A 7 1.88 -10.59 3.65
C LEU A 7 3.18 -10.38 2.88
N ARG A 8 4.33 -10.73 3.47
CA ARG A 8 5.62 -10.61 2.81
C ARG A 8 5.67 -11.38 1.48
N THR A 9 5.23 -12.64 1.47
CA THR A 9 5.20 -13.44 0.23
C THR A 9 4.30 -12.82 -0.83
N THR A 10 3.14 -12.28 -0.44
CA THR A 10 2.22 -11.62 -1.35
C THR A 10 2.82 -10.33 -1.93
N LEU A 11 3.42 -9.49 -1.10
CA LEU A 11 4.07 -8.24 -1.56
C LEU A 11 5.26 -8.52 -2.48
N GLN A 12 6.10 -9.51 -2.15
CA GLN A 12 7.22 -9.93 -2.99
C GLN A 12 6.77 -10.52 -4.33
N ALA A 13 5.63 -11.19 -4.37
CA ALA A 13 5.06 -11.71 -5.62
C ALA A 13 4.57 -10.59 -6.56
N ILE A 14 4.23 -9.42 -6.02
CA ILE A 14 3.88 -8.23 -6.82
C ILE A 14 5.14 -7.56 -7.33
N TYR A 15 6.10 -7.29 -6.42
CA TYR A 15 7.36 -6.67 -6.79
C TYR A 15 8.48 -7.10 -5.83
N GLU A 16 9.41 -7.91 -6.35
CA GLU A 16 10.39 -8.62 -5.52
C GLU A 16 11.37 -7.69 -4.80
N LYS A 17 11.85 -6.64 -5.48
CA LYS A 17 12.97 -5.83 -5.01
C LYS A 17 12.81 -4.35 -5.36
N PRO A 18 12.00 -3.59 -4.60
CA PRO A 18 11.98 -2.14 -4.72
C PRO A 18 13.32 -1.53 -4.33
N SER A 19 13.67 -0.42 -4.98
CA SER A 19 14.72 0.48 -4.54
C SER A 19 14.31 1.23 -3.26
N ALA A 20 15.27 1.86 -2.59
CA ALA A 20 14.98 2.67 -1.40
C ALA A 20 14.01 3.83 -1.70
N ALA A 21 14.12 4.46 -2.88
CA ALA A 21 13.23 5.55 -3.29
C ALA A 21 11.80 5.03 -3.52
N GLU A 22 11.65 3.90 -4.21
CA GLU A 22 10.35 3.26 -4.44
C GLU A 22 9.71 2.80 -3.14
N ALA A 23 10.47 2.16 -2.24
CA ALA A 23 9.95 1.74 -0.95
C ALA A 23 9.41 2.92 -0.14
N ARG A 24 10.12 4.05 -0.15
CA ARG A 24 9.65 5.27 0.51
C ARG A 24 8.38 5.83 -0.15
N ALA A 25 8.34 5.88 -1.48
CA ALA A 25 7.15 6.31 -2.21
C ALA A 25 5.94 5.40 -1.93
N ILE A 26 6.12 4.08 -1.94
CA ILE A 26 5.09 3.09 -1.59
C ILE A 26 4.54 3.32 -0.18
N VAL A 27 5.43 3.53 0.79
CA VAL A 27 5.03 3.80 2.18
C VAL A 27 4.28 5.13 2.31
N ASP A 28 4.68 6.16 1.57
CA ASP A 28 3.97 7.44 1.56
C ASP A 28 2.57 7.28 0.92
N VAL A 29 2.44 6.53 -0.17
CA VAL A 29 1.14 6.21 -0.77
C VAL A 29 0.23 5.47 0.22
N ALA A 30 0.77 4.49 0.96
CA ALA A 30 0.02 3.77 1.99
C ALA A 30 -0.40 4.67 3.17
N ARG A 31 0.43 5.65 3.55
CA ARG A 31 0.08 6.65 4.57
C ARG A 31 -1.04 7.56 4.10
N LEU A 32 -1.00 7.99 2.84
CA LEU A 32 -2.06 8.82 2.27
C LEU A 32 -3.40 8.09 2.32
N ALA A 33 -3.39 6.81 1.95
CA ALA A 33 -4.56 5.93 2.04
C ALA A 33 -5.10 5.80 3.48
N ALA A 34 -4.23 5.65 4.48
CA ALA A 34 -4.64 5.61 5.89
C ALA A 34 -5.33 6.89 6.39
N THR A 35 -5.12 8.01 5.71
CA THR A 35 -5.71 9.32 6.09
C THR A 35 -7.01 9.64 5.36
N ALA A 36 -7.48 8.74 4.49
CA ALA A 36 -8.59 8.94 3.58
C ALA A 36 -9.91 9.30 4.28
N ASP A 37 -10.26 8.54 5.30
CA ASP A 37 -11.53 8.62 6.02
C ASP A 37 -11.47 9.56 7.24
N LYS A 38 -10.30 10.20 7.47
CA LYS A 38 -9.97 11.05 8.63
C LYS A 38 -10.15 10.36 9.99
N LYS A 39 -10.24 9.04 10.02
CA LYS A 39 -10.44 8.23 11.23
C LYS A 39 -9.46 7.06 11.27
N THR A 40 -8.17 7.36 11.09
CA THR A 40 -7.12 6.35 11.25
C THR A 40 -7.21 5.70 12.63
N ASP A 41 -7.63 4.45 12.68
CA ASP A 41 -7.74 3.71 13.92
C ASP A 41 -6.42 3.02 14.30
N LEU A 42 -6.38 2.44 15.49
CA LEU A 42 -5.16 1.80 16.00
C LEU A 42 -4.80 0.54 15.20
N SER A 43 -5.78 -0.16 14.63
CA SER A 43 -5.59 -1.35 13.80
C SER A 43 -4.94 -0.99 12.46
N GLU A 44 -5.45 0.03 11.77
CA GLU A 44 -4.87 0.55 10.53
C GLU A 44 -3.43 1.00 10.74
N THR A 45 -3.16 1.68 11.85
CA THR A 45 -1.80 2.12 12.21
C THR A 45 -0.86 0.94 12.39
N VAL A 46 -1.29 -0.13 13.08
CA VAL A 46 -0.48 -1.35 13.27
C VAL A 46 -0.18 -2.02 11.94
N VAL A 47 -1.17 -2.12 11.06
CA VAL A 47 -1.02 -2.72 9.74
C VAL A 47 -0.10 -1.88 8.87
N LEU A 48 -0.28 -0.57 8.85
CA LEU A 48 0.58 0.37 8.13
C LEU A 48 2.03 0.24 8.58
N LEU A 49 2.29 0.13 9.88
CA LEU A 49 3.65 -0.06 10.41
C LEU A 49 4.25 -1.41 10.00
N ALA A 50 3.47 -2.50 10.09
CA ALA A 50 3.91 -3.83 9.67
C ALA A 50 4.23 -3.86 8.17
N LEU A 51 3.37 -3.25 7.35
CA LEU A 51 3.55 -3.13 5.92
C LEU A 51 4.78 -2.27 5.58
N ALA A 52 4.91 -1.10 6.21
CA ALA A 52 6.02 -0.20 5.95
C ALA A 52 7.36 -0.85 6.28
N LYS A 53 7.41 -1.60 7.39
CA LYS A 53 8.59 -2.40 7.75
C LYS A 53 8.93 -3.42 6.68
N GLN A 54 7.96 -4.18 6.19
CA GLN A 54 8.20 -5.20 5.17
C GLN A 54 8.67 -4.61 3.84
N VAL A 55 8.04 -3.54 3.37
CA VAL A 55 8.44 -2.86 2.13
C VAL A 55 9.85 -2.27 2.26
N CYS A 56 10.19 -1.70 3.42
CA CYS A 56 11.55 -1.20 3.69
C CYS A 56 12.57 -2.35 3.71
N GLU A 57 12.27 -3.47 4.38
CA GLU A 57 13.13 -4.66 4.39
C GLU A 57 13.34 -5.24 2.98
N MET A 58 12.30 -5.25 2.13
CA MET A 58 12.41 -5.67 0.72
C MET A 58 13.38 -4.79 -0.08
N ALA A 59 13.49 -3.51 0.27
CA ALA A 59 14.46 -2.58 -0.30
C ALA A 59 15.84 -2.59 0.39
N GLY A 60 16.04 -3.43 1.40
CA GLY A 60 17.28 -3.48 2.19
C GLY A 60 17.46 -2.32 3.16
N LEU A 61 16.38 -1.58 3.47
CA LEU A 61 16.39 -0.54 4.50
C LEU A 61 16.23 -1.17 5.88
N THR A 62 17.01 -0.70 6.84
CA THR A 62 16.99 -1.18 8.23
C THR A 62 15.94 -0.47 9.09
N GLU A 63 15.46 0.69 8.63
CA GLU A 63 14.54 1.55 9.36
C GLU A 63 13.42 2.04 8.45
N VAL A 64 12.21 2.14 9.02
CA VAL A 64 11.08 2.79 8.35
C VAL A 64 11.30 4.30 8.43
N PRO A 65 11.33 5.02 7.29
CA PRO A 65 11.51 6.48 7.32
C PRO A 65 10.38 7.13 8.12
N PRO A 66 10.65 8.24 8.84
CA PRO A 66 9.61 8.91 9.63
C PRO A 66 8.43 9.35 8.74
N PRO A 67 7.23 9.54 9.33
CA PRO A 67 6.11 10.15 8.63
C PRO A 67 6.53 11.50 8.06
N THR A 68 6.25 11.72 6.78
CA THR A 68 6.39 13.02 6.13
C THR A 68 5.03 13.55 5.77
N THR A 69 4.82 14.86 5.89
CA THR A 69 3.65 15.52 5.34
C THR A 69 3.64 15.29 3.83
N ILE A 70 2.53 14.77 3.31
CA ILE A 70 2.34 14.55 1.87
C ILE A 70 1.62 15.77 1.32
N ASP A 71 2.39 16.68 0.74
CA ASP A 71 1.87 17.83 0.01
C ASP A 71 1.81 17.54 -1.50
N ALA A 72 1.32 18.52 -2.27
CA ALA A 72 1.19 18.40 -3.72
C ALA A 72 2.54 18.15 -4.43
N GLN A 73 3.64 18.68 -3.88
CA GLN A 73 4.99 18.46 -4.42
C GLN A 73 5.43 17.02 -4.17
N ARG A 74 5.25 16.50 -2.96
CA ARG A 74 5.56 15.12 -2.62
C ARG A 74 4.74 14.13 -3.45
N LEU A 75 3.47 14.43 -3.71
CA LEU A 75 2.62 13.64 -4.60
C LEU A 75 3.17 13.56 -6.03
N ALA A 76 3.67 14.67 -6.57
CA ALA A 76 4.30 14.69 -7.89
C ALA A 76 5.59 13.84 -7.90
N GLU A 77 6.43 13.97 -6.88
CA GLU A 77 7.67 13.18 -6.73
C GLU A 77 7.40 11.67 -6.63
N ILE A 78 6.32 11.26 -5.96
CA ILE A 78 5.90 9.85 -5.88
C ILE A 78 5.65 9.29 -7.28
N GLY A 79 4.97 10.05 -8.14
CA GLY A 79 4.73 9.65 -9.53
C GLY A 79 6.01 9.45 -10.34
N GLU A 80 7.03 10.28 -10.10
CA GLU A 80 8.34 10.17 -10.75
C GLU A 80 9.19 9.01 -10.20
N GLN A 81 8.98 8.63 -8.92
CA GLN A 81 9.72 7.55 -8.26
C GLN A 81 9.16 6.16 -8.58
N LEU A 82 7.85 6.05 -8.84
CA LEU A 82 7.17 4.79 -9.16
C LEU A 82 7.17 4.50 -10.67
N VAL A 83 8.36 4.42 -11.27
CA VAL A 83 8.48 4.18 -12.72
C VAL A 83 8.10 2.74 -13.11
N PRO A 84 8.65 1.69 -12.46
CA PRO A 84 8.32 0.33 -12.84
C PRO A 84 6.86 -0.01 -12.53
N THR A 85 6.23 -0.80 -13.40
CA THR A 85 4.86 -1.27 -13.19
C THR A 85 4.72 -1.99 -11.85
N GLY A 86 5.69 -2.84 -11.47
CA GLY A 86 5.68 -3.52 -10.18
C GLY A 86 5.69 -2.57 -8.98
N ALA A 87 6.43 -1.46 -9.04
CA ALA A 87 6.45 -0.46 -7.97
C ALA A 87 5.08 0.21 -7.80
N ARG A 88 4.41 0.55 -8.91
CA ARG A 88 3.05 1.12 -8.91
C ARG A 88 2.01 0.13 -8.39
N GLU A 89 2.08 -1.11 -8.84
CA GLU A 89 1.20 -2.19 -8.38
C GLU A 89 1.39 -2.45 -6.88
N LEU A 90 2.64 -2.44 -6.40
CA LEU A 90 2.94 -2.61 -4.98
C LEU A 90 2.43 -1.41 -4.16
N ALA A 91 2.61 -0.18 -4.65
CA ALA A 91 2.06 1.02 -4.01
C ALA A 91 0.54 0.95 -3.86
N TYR A 92 -0.16 0.58 -4.94
CA TYR A 92 -1.60 0.39 -4.94
C TYR A 92 -2.04 -0.71 -3.95
N ALA A 93 -1.40 -1.88 -4.01
CA ALA A 93 -1.74 -2.99 -3.13
C ALA A 93 -1.53 -2.63 -1.64
N CYS A 94 -0.46 -1.89 -1.33
CA CYS A 94 -0.18 -1.43 0.02
C CYS A 94 -1.23 -0.44 0.53
N ALA A 95 -1.59 0.54 -0.29
CA ALA A 95 -2.65 1.49 0.06
C ALA A 95 -4.00 0.81 0.25
N PHE A 96 -4.36 -0.07 -0.67
CA PHE A 96 -5.63 -0.78 -0.61
C PHE A 96 -5.71 -1.68 0.63
N LEU A 97 -4.64 -2.38 0.99
CA LEU A 97 -4.58 -3.22 2.19
C LEU A 97 -4.84 -2.43 3.48
N VAL A 98 -4.40 -1.18 3.53
CA VAL A 98 -4.60 -0.30 4.69
C VAL A 98 -6.07 0.13 4.78
N MET A 99 -6.69 0.51 3.65
CA MET A 99 -8.11 0.87 3.60
C MET A 99 -9.01 -0.31 4.01
N VAL A 100 -8.81 -1.49 3.43
CA VAL A 100 -9.74 -2.62 3.65
C VAL A 100 -9.53 -3.38 4.95
N GLN A 101 -8.84 -2.78 5.93
CA GLN A 101 -8.55 -3.45 7.20
C GLN A 101 -9.81 -3.76 7.99
N ASP A 102 -10.77 -2.86 8.04
CA ASP A 102 -12.01 -3.04 8.79
C ASP A 102 -12.98 -4.04 8.13
N LEU A 103 -12.76 -4.37 6.85
CA LEU A 103 -13.60 -5.17 5.95
C LEU A 103 -14.93 -4.50 5.55
N ASP A 104 -15.10 -3.21 5.85
CA ASP A 104 -16.28 -2.43 5.50
C ASP A 104 -15.89 -1.34 4.50
N VAL A 105 -15.57 -1.76 3.27
CA VAL A 105 -15.15 -0.83 2.20
C VAL A 105 -16.29 0.14 1.92
N THR A 106 -16.10 1.36 2.40
CA THR A 106 -17.02 2.47 2.19
C THR A 106 -16.97 2.93 0.73
N GLN A 107 -17.99 3.69 0.31
CA GLN A 107 -17.96 4.33 -1.00
C GLN A 107 -16.74 5.26 -1.17
N GLU A 108 -16.34 5.95 -0.10
CA GLU A 108 -15.22 6.90 -0.08
C GLU A 108 -13.88 6.19 -0.32
N GLU A 109 -13.67 5.02 0.28
CA GLU A 109 -12.48 4.19 0.05
C GLU A 109 -12.47 3.57 -1.34
N GLN A 110 -13.63 3.18 -1.86
CA GLN A 110 -13.75 2.67 -3.23
C GLN A 110 -13.43 3.76 -4.26
N GLU A 111 -13.93 4.99 -4.05
CA GLU A 111 -13.61 6.16 -4.87
C GLU A 111 -12.13 6.51 -4.79
N MET A 112 -11.53 6.45 -3.59
CA MET A 112 -10.10 6.68 -3.42
C MET A 112 -9.25 5.59 -4.09
N ALA A 113 -9.62 4.31 -3.94
CA ALA A 113 -8.92 3.21 -4.60
C ALA A 113 -8.95 3.39 -6.12
N ASN A 114 -10.09 3.78 -6.69
CA ASN A 114 -10.19 4.06 -8.13
C ASN A 114 -9.29 5.24 -8.54
N ALA A 115 -9.37 6.36 -7.81
CA ALA A 115 -8.52 7.54 -8.05
C ALA A 115 -7.03 7.20 -7.94
N LEU A 116 -6.66 6.33 -7.00
CA LEU A 116 -5.28 5.88 -6.83
C LEU A 116 -4.83 4.98 -7.98
N GLY A 117 -5.69 4.08 -8.45
CA GLY A 117 -5.42 3.25 -9.64
C GLY A 117 -5.17 4.09 -10.88
N GLU A 118 -5.99 5.14 -11.09
CA GLU A 118 -5.81 6.11 -12.17
C GLU A 118 -4.52 6.91 -12.02
N ALA A 119 -4.25 7.44 -10.82
CA ALA A 119 -3.04 8.23 -10.53
C ALA A 119 -1.75 7.42 -10.73
N LEU A 120 -1.79 6.13 -10.40
CA LEU A 120 -0.69 5.19 -10.62
C LEU A 120 -0.68 4.61 -12.04
N ALA A 121 -1.57 5.04 -12.93
CA ALA A 121 -1.70 4.55 -14.30
C ALA A 121 -1.77 3.01 -14.37
N LEU A 122 -2.56 2.41 -13.48
CA LEU A 122 -2.83 0.98 -13.48
C LEU A 122 -3.99 0.65 -14.41
N ASP A 123 -3.88 -0.48 -15.11
CA ASP A 123 -5.02 -1.05 -15.80
C ASP A 123 -6.12 -1.44 -14.80
N ALA A 124 -7.38 -1.17 -15.15
CA ALA A 124 -8.51 -1.39 -14.25
C ALA A 124 -8.68 -2.87 -13.86
N ALA A 125 -8.42 -3.81 -14.78
CA ALA A 125 -8.49 -5.23 -14.46
C ALA A 125 -7.37 -5.64 -13.50
N ARG A 126 -6.17 -5.06 -13.67
CA ARG A 126 -5.05 -5.29 -12.76
C ARG A 126 -5.29 -4.70 -11.37
N ALA A 127 -5.77 -3.47 -11.28
CA ALA A 127 -6.14 -2.83 -10.01
C ALA A 127 -7.18 -3.67 -9.25
N LYS A 128 -8.22 -4.16 -9.95
CA LYS A 128 -9.23 -5.04 -9.37
C LYS A 128 -8.66 -6.38 -8.89
N ALA A 129 -7.76 -6.98 -9.65
CA ALA A 129 -7.11 -8.23 -9.25
C ALA A 129 -6.26 -8.06 -7.98
N LEU A 130 -5.51 -6.95 -7.88
CA LEU A 130 -4.73 -6.62 -6.69
C LEU A 130 -5.62 -6.37 -5.47
N ALA A 131 -6.70 -5.60 -5.64
CA ALA A 131 -7.70 -5.37 -4.60
C ALA A 131 -8.27 -6.69 -4.06
N THR A 132 -8.71 -7.57 -4.96
CA THR A 132 -9.26 -8.89 -4.59
C THR A 132 -8.23 -9.75 -3.83
N GLN A 133 -6.96 -9.68 -4.23
CA GLN A 133 -5.87 -10.38 -3.55
C GLN A 133 -5.64 -9.86 -2.13
N MET A 134 -5.69 -8.54 -1.93
CA MET A 134 -5.54 -7.92 -0.61
C MET A 134 -6.73 -8.23 0.30
N GLU A 135 -7.96 -8.15 -0.19
CA GLU A 135 -9.16 -8.52 0.58
C GLU A 135 -9.09 -9.98 1.06
N SER A 136 -8.67 -10.89 0.18
CA SER A 136 -8.50 -12.29 0.53
C SER A 136 -7.46 -12.48 1.63
N LEU A 137 -6.36 -11.71 1.59
CA LEU A 137 -5.33 -11.73 2.60
C LEU A 137 -5.88 -11.30 3.97
N VAL A 138 -6.60 -10.17 4.04
CA VAL A 138 -7.21 -9.66 5.29
C VAL A 138 -8.23 -10.64 5.85
N ARG A 139 -9.12 -11.19 5.02
CA ARG A 139 -10.11 -12.20 5.45
C ARG A 139 -9.42 -13.43 6.03
N SER A 140 -8.31 -13.88 5.42
CA SER A 140 -7.55 -15.05 5.89
C SER A 140 -6.77 -14.82 7.20
N ALA A 141 -6.62 -13.56 7.62
CA ALA A 141 -5.94 -13.18 8.86
C ALA A 141 -6.89 -13.14 10.07
N ARG A 142 -8.19 -12.95 9.81
CA ARG A 142 -9.25 -12.81 10.83
C ARG A 142 -9.99 -14.13 11.14
N GLY A 143 -9.83 -15.16 10.31
CA GLY A 143 -10.40 -16.51 10.51
C GLY A 143 -9.39 -17.48 11.08
#